data_AF-A0A2V2Q0H9-F1
#
_entry.id   AF-A0A2V2Q0H9-F1
#
_cell.length_a   1.000
_cell.length_b   1.000
_cell.length_c   1.000
_cell.angle_alpha   90.00
_cell.angle_beta   90.00
_cell.angle_gamma   90.00
#
_symmetry.space_group_name_H-M   'P 1'
#
loop_
_entity.id
_entity.type
_entity.pdbx_description
1 polymer ?
#
loop_
_entity_poly.entity_id
_entity_poly.type
_entity_poly.pdbx_seq_one_letter_code
_entity_poly.pdbx_strand_id
1 'polypeptide(L)'
;PAQDAAWAADEVQRRYGDVPVCLVGHGMGGRAALRAAGHGSVNSVLAMAPWLPDRTAEGPEPVKQLVGRRVLIVHGTNDERTDPELSYRLAERAKKANRDTCRFEVHSDGHALRQHRSEVVALAADFVRGSLFARSYARPVKDALAAPPPLGLRMPLAAGFGRSLRH
;
A
#
# COMPACT_ATOMS: atom_id res chain seq x y z
N PRO A 1 0.13 17.18 3.94
CA PRO A 1 -0.41 15.83 3.66
C PRO A 1 -0.14 14.78 4.73
N ALA A 2 1.13 14.47 5.07
CA ALA A 2 1.41 13.43 6.08
C ALA A 2 0.93 13.82 7.48
N GLN A 3 1.09 15.10 7.86
CA GLN A 3 0.55 15.65 9.10
C GLN A 3 -0.98 15.58 9.11
N ASP A 4 -1.64 15.93 8.00
CA ASP A 4 -3.10 15.84 7.86
C ASP A 4 -3.60 14.39 8.01
N ALA A 5 -2.86 13.40 7.49
CA ALA A 5 -3.18 11.99 7.63
C ALA A 5 -3.00 11.48 9.07
N ALA A 6 -1.97 11.95 9.78
CA ALA A 6 -1.78 11.66 11.20
C ALA A 6 -2.89 12.29 12.05
N TRP A 7 -3.21 13.56 11.80
CA TRP A 7 -4.33 14.26 12.44
C TRP A 7 -5.68 13.55 12.20
N ALA A 8 -5.91 13.03 10.99
CA ALA A 8 -7.12 12.26 10.70
C ALA A 8 -7.18 10.96 11.51
N ALA A 9 -6.04 10.31 11.77
CA ALA A 9 -5.96 9.13 12.63
C ALA A 9 -6.21 9.50 14.11
N ASP A 10 -5.67 10.63 14.59
CA ASP A 10 -5.98 11.18 15.91
C ASP A 10 -7.48 11.42 16.07
N GLU A 11 -8.13 12.01 15.06
CA GLU A 11 -9.58 12.26 15.08
C GLU A 11 -10.41 10.98 15.11
N VAL A 12 -9.96 9.90 14.43
CA VAL A 12 -10.60 8.59 14.51
C VAL A 12 -10.48 8.04 15.93
N GLN A 13 -9.27 8.07 16.51
CA GLN A 13 -9.04 7.60 17.88
C GLN A 13 -9.88 8.40 18.89
N ARG A 14 -9.97 9.72 18.72
CA ARG A 14 -10.76 10.60 19.59
C ARG A 14 -12.26 10.29 19.54
N ARG A 15 -12.79 9.93 18.36
CA ARG A 15 -14.23 9.69 18.15
C ARG A 15 -14.66 8.26 18.47
N TYR A 16 -13.79 7.29 18.21
CA TYR A 16 -14.16 5.87 18.22
C TYR A 16 -13.32 5.02 19.19
N GLY A 17 -12.32 5.60 19.86
CA GLY A 17 -11.45 4.89 20.81
C GLY A 17 -10.33 4.11 20.14
N ASP A 18 -9.85 3.07 20.82
CA ASP A 18 -8.76 2.20 20.32
C ASP A 18 -9.28 1.23 19.24
N VAL A 19 -9.43 1.75 18.02
CA VAL A 19 -9.86 0.99 16.84
C VAL A 19 -8.76 0.92 15.80
N PRO A 20 -8.65 -0.21 15.07
CA PRO A 20 -7.68 -0.31 13.98
C PRO A 20 -8.00 0.65 12.84
N VAL A 21 -6.97 1.37 12.37
CA VAL A 21 -7.08 2.32 11.24
C VAL A 21 -6.27 1.82 10.04
N CYS A 22 -6.87 1.90 8.85
CA CYS A 22 -6.20 1.69 7.57
C CYS A 22 -6.09 3.03 6.83
N LEU A 23 -4.87 3.47 6.54
CA LEU A 23 -4.65 4.65 5.71
C LEU A 23 -4.59 4.25 4.23
N VAL A 24 -5.42 4.88 3.41
CA VAL A 24 -5.47 4.65 1.96
C VAL A 24 -5.18 5.96 1.25
N GLY A 25 -4.24 5.94 0.30
CA GLY A 25 -3.88 7.15 -0.44
C GLY A 25 -3.38 6.87 -1.85
N HIS A 26 -3.57 7.85 -2.73
CA HIS A 26 -3.11 7.82 -4.12
C HIS A 26 -2.07 8.92 -4.35
N GLY A 27 -1.00 8.68 -5.11
CA GLY A 27 -0.04 9.72 -5.47
C GLY A 27 0.62 10.32 -4.23
N MET A 28 0.54 11.65 -4.07
CA MET A 28 0.99 12.32 -2.84
C MET A 28 0.28 11.83 -1.58
N GLY A 29 -1.00 11.44 -1.68
CA GLY A 29 -1.74 10.83 -0.57
C GLY A 29 -1.20 9.45 -0.19
N GLY A 30 -0.70 8.69 -1.16
CA GLY A 30 -0.05 7.39 -0.91
C GLY A 30 1.25 7.57 -0.10
N ARG A 31 2.07 8.57 -0.46
CA ARG A 31 3.25 8.95 0.34
C ARG A 31 2.88 9.46 1.72
N ALA A 32 1.82 10.27 1.82
CA ALA A 32 1.31 10.75 3.11
C ALA A 32 0.93 9.58 4.03
N ALA A 33 0.20 8.59 3.50
CA ALA A 33 -0.20 7.39 4.24
C ALA A 33 1.02 6.57 4.71
N LEU A 34 2.02 6.36 3.85
CA LEU A 34 3.27 5.67 4.21
C LEU A 34 4.05 6.39 5.31
N ARG A 35 4.08 7.73 5.30
CA ARG A 35 4.73 8.51 6.37
C ARG A 35 3.94 8.53 7.67
N ALA A 36 2.62 8.61 7.60
CA ALA A 36 1.73 8.64 8.78
C ALA A 36 1.52 7.26 9.44
N ALA A 37 2.02 6.18 8.83
CA ALA A 37 1.91 4.81 9.34
C ALA A 37 2.50 4.59 10.75
N GLY A 38 3.37 5.50 11.22
CA GLY A 38 3.93 5.47 12.57
C GLY A 38 2.91 5.74 13.68
N HIS A 39 1.74 6.30 13.34
CA HIS A 39 0.67 6.59 14.30
C HIS A 39 0.20 5.32 15.03
N GLY A 40 -0.10 5.42 16.33
CA GLY A 40 -0.45 4.28 17.19
C GLY A 40 -1.58 3.42 16.60
N SER A 41 -2.71 4.03 16.25
CA SER A 41 -3.90 3.35 15.72
C SER A 41 -3.76 2.78 14.30
N VAL A 42 -2.75 3.18 13.52
CA VAL A 42 -2.67 2.80 12.09
C VAL A 42 -2.09 1.41 11.92
N ASN A 43 -2.92 0.39 11.75
CA ASN A 43 -2.43 -1.00 11.63
C ASN A 43 -2.03 -1.38 10.20
N SER A 44 -2.49 -0.61 9.20
CA SER A 44 -2.33 -0.96 7.80
C SER A 44 -2.31 0.26 6.88
N VAL A 45 -1.63 0.11 5.75
CA VAL A 45 -1.45 1.17 4.75
C VAL A 45 -1.62 0.60 3.35
N LEU A 46 -2.45 1.26 2.55
CA LEU A 46 -2.58 1.04 1.11
C LEU A 46 -2.11 2.29 0.36
N ALA A 47 -1.00 2.17 -0.35
CA ALA A 47 -0.42 3.24 -1.16
C ALA A 47 -0.56 2.92 -2.65
N MET A 48 -1.42 3.67 -3.34
CA MET A 48 -1.64 3.56 -4.79
C MET A 48 -0.81 4.60 -5.53
N ALA A 49 -0.03 4.15 -6.52
CA ALA A 49 0.90 4.95 -7.31
C ALA A 49 1.58 6.05 -6.48
N PRO A 50 2.21 5.72 -5.33
CA PRO A 50 2.68 6.74 -4.41
C PRO A 50 3.71 7.62 -5.10
N TRP A 51 3.51 8.93 -5.05
CA TRP A 51 4.52 9.88 -5.51
C TRP A 51 5.70 9.84 -4.53
N LEU A 52 6.88 9.46 -4.98
CA LEU A 52 8.08 9.35 -4.15
C LEU A 52 9.19 10.21 -4.77
N PRO A 53 9.88 11.05 -3.98
CA PRO A 53 11.07 11.72 -4.46
C PRO A 53 12.21 10.70 -4.65
N ASP A 54 12.94 10.79 -5.75
CA ASP A 54 14.10 9.92 -6.00
C ASP A 54 15.20 10.15 -4.95
N ARG A 55 15.47 11.42 -4.64
CA ARG A 55 16.33 11.84 -3.53
C ARG A 55 15.74 13.03 -2.80
N THR A 56 15.88 13.03 -1.48
CA THR A 56 15.62 14.21 -0.64
C THR A 56 16.91 14.64 0.05
N ALA A 57 16.95 15.87 0.57
CA ALA A 57 18.06 16.33 1.41
C ALA A 57 18.25 15.45 2.67
N GLU A 58 17.19 14.79 3.12
CA GLU A 58 17.16 13.89 4.29
C GLU A 58 17.49 12.43 3.93
N GLY A 59 17.77 12.15 2.66
CA GLY A 59 18.02 10.81 2.14
C GLY A 59 16.77 10.11 1.57
N PRO A 60 16.78 8.77 1.49
CA PRO A 60 15.66 7.98 0.97
C PRO A 60 14.41 8.09 1.87
N GLU A 61 13.23 7.91 1.29
CA GLU A 61 11.97 7.88 2.06
C GLU A 61 12.04 6.88 3.24
N PRO A 62 11.61 7.26 4.45
CA PRO A 62 11.73 6.41 5.63
C PRO A 62 10.80 5.20 5.55
N VAL A 63 11.23 4.07 6.14
CA VAL A 63 10.45 2.82 6.20
C VAL A 63 10.31 2.25 7.61
N LYS A 64 11.03 2.80 8.61
CA LYS A 64 11.02 2.26 9.98
C LYS A 64 9.64 2.33 10.63
N GLN A 65 8.86 3.36 10.29
CA GLN A 65 7.50 3.55 10.77
C GLN A 65 6.51 2.47 10.26
N LEU A 66 6.91 1.68 9.26
CA LEU A 66 6.10 0.60 8.70
C LEU A 66 6.24 -0.72 9.46
N VAL A 67 7.18 -0.82 10.41
CA VAL A 67 7.40 -2.04 11.21
C VAL A 67 6.13 -2.40 11.98
N GLY A 68 5.71 -3.67 11.85
CA GLY A 68 4.50 -4.19 12.49
C GLY A 68 3.19 -3.77 11.83
N ARG A 69 3.25 -3.09 10.67
CA ARG A 69 2.06 -2.67 9.91
C ARG A 69 1.88 -3.57 8.68
N ARG A 70 0.63 -3.80 8.26
CA ARG A 70 0.36 -4.41 6.95
C ARG A 70 0.49 -3.36 5.87
N VAL A 71 1.32 -3.58 4.86
CA VAL A 71 1.57 -2.58 3.80
C VAL A 71 1.31 -3.18 2.44
N LEU A 72 0.43 -2.56 1.68
CA LEU A 72 0.20 -2.85 0.27
C LEU A 72 0.53 -1.62 -0.57
N ILE A 73 1.41 -1.82 -1.56
CA ILE A 73 1.71 -0.82 -2.59
C ILE A 73 1.16 -1.32 -3.93
N VAL A 74 0.49 -0.46 -4.68
CA VAL A 74 -0.02 -0.78 -6.02
C VAL A 74 0.51 0.27 -6.98
N HIS A 75 1.19 -0.12 -8.07
CA HIS A 75 1.78 0.84 -9.01
C HIS A 75 1.57 0.39 -10.46
N GLY A 76 1.14 1.29 -11.33
CA GLY A 76 1.05 1.04 -12.77
C GLY A 76 2.42 0.98 -13.41
N THR A 77 2.69 0.00 -14.28
CA THR A 77 4.03 -0.15 -14.87
C THR A 77 4.40 0.96 -15.85
N ASN A 78 3.41 1.69 -16.37
CA ASN A 78 3.56 2.77 -17.35
C ASN A 78 3.29 4.14 -16.70
N ASP A 79 3.58 4.28 -15.40
CA ASP A 79 3.42 5.55 -14.71
C ASP A 79 4.51 6.55 -15.12
N GLU A 80 4.14 7.49 -15.99
CA GLU A 80 5.00 8.58 -16.46
C GLU A 80 5.13 9.74 -15.44
N ARG A 81 4.29 9.78 -14.39
CA ARG A 81 4.34 10.84 -13.37
C ARG A 81 5.22 10.46 -12.19
N THR A 82 5.30 9.19 -11.86
CA THR A 82 6.18 8.68 -10.81
C THR A 82 6.72 7.34 -11.24
N ASP A 83 8.05 7.29 -11.39
CA ASP A 83 8.76 6.07 -11.76
C ASP A 83 8.37 4.90 -10.82
N PRO A 84 7.76 3.82 -11.35
CA PRO A 84 7.38 2.64 -10.58
C PRO A 84 8.53 1.99 -9.84
N GLU A 85 9.77 2.16 -10.31
CA GLU A 85 10.96 1.62 -9.69
C GLU A 85 11.23 2.28 -8.33
N LEU A 86 10.81 3.53 -8.11
CA LEU A 86 10.94 4.20 -6.81
C LEU A 86 10.07 3.52 -5.75
N SER A 87 8.85 3.11 -6.09
CA SER A 87 7.97 2.39 -5.17
C SER A 87 8.45 0.96 -4.94
N TYR A 88 9.09 0.34 -5.95
CA TYR A 88 9.75 -0.97 -5.79
C TYR A 88 10.91 -0.91 -4.80
N ARG A 89 11.85 0.04 -4.96
CA ARG A 89 12.99 0.21 -4.04
C ARG A 89 12.55 0.55 -2.61
N LEU A 90 11.50 1.36 -2.46
CA LEU A 90 10.88 1.60 -1.16
C LEU A 90 10.32 0.31 -0.57
N ALA A 91 9.59 -0.49 -1.37
CA ALA A 91 8.99 -1.74 -0.94
C ALA A 91 10.05 -2.78 -0.54
N GLU A 92 11.20 -2.85 -1.23
CA GLU A 92 12.32 -3.72 -0.84
C GLU A 92 12.85 -3.38 0.55
N ARG A 93 13.11 -2.09 0.80
CA ARG A 93 13.56 -1.61 2.11
C ARG A 93 12.50 -1.84 3.19
N ALA A 94 11.24 -1.59 2.87
CA ALA A 94 10.12 -1.83 3.77
C ALA A 94 9.98 -3.32 4.11
N LYS A 95 10.01 -4.22 3.11
CA LYS A 95 9.92 -5.68 3.30
C LYS A 95 11.06 -6.21 4.17
N LYS A 96 12.28 -5.69 3.99
CA LYS A 96 13.44 -6.06 4.81
C LYS A 96 13.24 -5.72 6.29
N ALA A 97 12.61 -4.59 6.59
CA ALA A 97 12.30 -4.18 7.97
C ALA A 97 10.98 -4.76 8.49
N ASN A 98 10.04 -5.09 7.59
CA ASN A 98 8.67 -5.46 7.89
C ASN A 98 8.14 -6.49 6.89
N ARG A 99 8.07 -7.75 7.31
CA ARG A 99 7.69 -8.89 6.44
C ARG A 99 6.28 -8.75 5.85
N ASP A 100 5.38 -8.03 6.52
CA ASP A 100 3.98 -7.81 6.11
C ASP A 100 3.82 -6.69 5.06
N THR A 101 4.84 -6.51 4.23
CA THR A 101 4.81 -5.60 3.08
C THR A 101 4.63 -6.40 1.79
N CYS A 102 3.77 -5.97 0.88
CA CYS A 102 3.70 -6.51 -0.47
C CYS A 102 3.46 -5.41 -1.50
N ARG A 103 3.80 -5.69 -2.75
CA ARG A 103 3.59 -4.74 -3.86
C ARG A 103 3.08 -5.45 -5.10
N PHE A 104 2.07 -4.83 -5.70
CA PHE A 104 1.45 -5.27 -6.94
C PHE A 104 1.75 -4.29 -8.08
N GLU A 105 2.08 -4.84 -9.24
CA GLU A 105 2.27 -4.14 -10.49
C GLU A 105 1.00 -4.27 -11.33
N VAL A 106 0.46 -3.14 -11.75
CA VAL A 106 -0.68 -3.09 -12.67
C VAL A 106 -0.12 -2.91 -14.06
N HIS A 107 0.07 -4.02 -14.76
CA HIS A 107 0.66 -4.02 -16.09
C HIS A 107 -0.13 -3.11 -17.03
N SER A 108 0.59 -2.38 -17.88
CA SER A 108 0.10 -1.38 -18.84
C SER A 108 -0.57 -0.13 -18.26
N ASP A 109 -0.88 -0.06 -16.96
CA ASP A 109 -1.54 1.10 -16.35
C ASP A 109 -0.57 2.22 -16.00
N GLY A 110 -1.09 3.44 -15.96
CA GLY A 110 -0.34 4.63 -15.57
C GLY A 110 -0.62 5.07 -14.13
N HIS A 111 -0.20 6.30 -13.79
CA HIS A 111 -0.36 6.88 -12.44
C HIS A 111 -1.76 6.73 -11.87
N ALA A 112 -2.77 7.02 -12.69
CA ALA A 112 -4.16 7.09 -12.24
C ALA A 112 -4.80 5.71 -11.99
N LEU A 113 -4.15 4.60 -12.38
CA LEU A 113 -4.66 3.23 -12.21
C LEU A 113 -6.10 3.06 -12.74
N ARG A 114 -6.35 3.59 -13.96
CA ARG A 114 -7.72 3.70 -14.51
C ARG A 114 -8.08 2.53 -15.40
N GLN A 115 -7.11 1.97 -16.11
CA GLN A 115 -7.36 0.95 -17.13
C GLN A 115 -7.76 -0.38 -16.48
N HIS A 116 -7.22 -0.66 -15.29
CA HIS A 116 -7.56 -1.84 -14.48
C HIS A 116 -8.25 -1.45 -13.17
N ARG A 117 -9.05 -0.38 -13.19
CA ARG A 117 -9.70 0.19 -11.99
C ARG A 117 -10.49 -0.85 -11.21
N SER A 118 -11.22 -1.75 -11.88
CA SER A 118 -12.02 -2.78 -11.23
C SER A 118 -11.16 -3.73 -10.38
N GLU A 119 -10.03 -4.16 -10.92
CA GLU A 119 -9.07 -5.05 -10.30
C GLU A 119 -8.37 -4.35 -9.14
N VAL A 120 -7.97 -3.09 -9.33
CA VAL A 120 -7.32 -2.28 -8.29
C VAL A 120 -8.29 -2.03 -7.12
N VAL A 121 -9.55 -1.72 -7.39
CA VAL A 121 -10.57 -1.55 -6.34
C VAL A 121 -10.84 -2.87 -5.62
N ALA A 122 -10.88 -3.99 -6.33
CA ALA A 122 -11.07 -5.30 -5.70
C ALA A 122 -9.89 -5.69 -4.81
N LEU A 123 -8.65 -5.46 -5.27
CA LEU A 123 -7.42 -5.65 -4.50
C LEU A 123 -7.41 -4.76 -3.24
N ALA A 124 -7.75 -3.49 -3.41
CA ALA A 124 -7.85 -2.54 -2.29
C ALA A 124 -8.90 -2.99 -1.26
N ALA A 125 -10.09 -3.39 -1.72
CA ALA A 125 -11.16 -3.84 -0.85
C ALA A 125 -10.81 -5.13 -0.09
N ASP A 126 -10.17 -6.09 -0.77
CA ASP A 126 -9.68 -7.34 -0.14
C ASP A 126 -8.66 -7.03 0.96
N PHE A 127 -7.66 -6.21 0.65
CA PHE A 127 -6.61 -5.83 1.59
C PHE A 127 -7.16 -5.07 2.81
N VAL A 128 -8.02 -4.07 2.60
CA VAL A 128 -8.62 -3.29 3.69
C VAL A 128 -9.48 -4.19 4.58
N ARG A 129 -10.31 -5.06 3.98
CA ARG A 129 -11.18 -5.96 4.75
C ARG A 129 -10.39 -7.00 5.54
N GLY A 130 -9.37 -7.59 4.94
CA GLY A 130 -8.48 -8.54 5.63
C GLY A 130 -7.71 -7.89 6.78
N SER A 131 -7.25 -6.65 6.59
CA SER A 131 -6.45 -5.94 7.58
C SER A 131 -7.24 -5.37 8.75
N LEU A 132 -8.48 -4.91 8.53
CA LEU A 132 -9.31 -4.29 9.58
C LEU A 132 -10.24 -5.27 10.29
N PHE A 133 -10.74 -6.29 9.60
CA PHE A 133 -11.76 -7.19 10.16
C PHE A 133 -11.23 -8.61 10.42
N ALA A 134 -9.91 -8.77 10.46
CA ALA A 134 -9.23 -10.07 10.65
C ALA A 134 -9.75 -11.18 9.71
N ARG A 135 -10.23 -10.80 8.52
CA ARG A 135 -10.64 -11.75 7.49
C ARG A 135 -9.41 -12.31 6.78
N SER A 136 -9.53 -13.51 6.22
CA SER A 136 -8.50 -14.04 5.34
C SER A 136 -8.39 -13.18 4.08
N TYR A 137 -7.16 -12.87 3.67
CA TYR A 137 -6.89 -12.26 2.38
C TYR A 137 -7.19 -13.24 1.24
N ALA A 138 -7.51 -12.70 0.07
CA ALA A 138 -7.42 -13.44 -1.17
C ALA A 138 -6.04 -14.09 -1.31
N ARG A 139 -6.01 -15.29 -1.90
CA ARG A 139 -4.77 -16.07 -2.06
C ARG A 139 -3.61 -15.27 -2.68
N PRO A 140 -3.78 -14.48 -3.75
CA PRO A 140 -2.68 -13.71 -4.31
C PRO A 140 -2.08 -12.69 -3.33
N VAL A 141 -2.91 -12.05 -2.49
CA VAL A 141 -2.44 -11.09 -1.48
C VAL A 141 -1.71 -11.80 -0.35
N LYS A 142 -2.26 -12.93 0.12
CA LYS A 142 -1.60 -13.79 1.11
C LYS A 142 -0.22 -14.27 0.62
N ASP A 143 -0.16 -14.74 -0.62
CA ASP A 143 1.06 -15.25 -1.24
C ASP A 143 2.09 -14.12 -1.42
N ALA A 144 1.66 -12.92 -1.84
CA ALA A 144 2.51 -11.74 -1.94
C ALA A 144 3.11 -11.30 -0.60
N LEU A 145 2.31 -11.31 0.47
CA LEU A 145 2.76 -11.02 1.82
C LEU A 145 3.76 -12.07 2.34
N ALA A 146 3.59 -13.34 1.97
CA ALA A 146 4.49 -14.42 2.40
C ALA A 146 5.81 -14.46 1.59
N ALA A 147 5.77 -14.08 0.31
CA ALA A 147 6.90 -14.21 -0.59
C ALA A 147 8.03 -13.20 -0.30
N PRO A 148 9.31 -13.61 -0.41
CA PRO A 148 10.44 -12.69 -0.33
C PRO A 148 10.54 -11.81 -1.60
N PRO A 149 11.31 -10.71 -1.56
CA PRO A 149 11.69 -9.99 -2.77
C PRO A 149 12.49 -10.89 -3.74
N PRO A 150 12.36 -10.70 -5.07
CA PRO A 150 11.47 -9.74 -5.72
C PRO A 150 10.01 -10.22 -5.83
N LEU A 151 9.75 -11.51 -5.59
CA LEU A 151 8.46 -12.15 -5.87
C LEU A 151 7.28 -11.44 -5.22
N GLY A 152 7.31 -11.22 -3.90
CA GLY A 152 6.22 -10.54 -3.17
C GLY A 152 6.06 -9.04 -3.48
N LEU A 153 6.96 -8.48 -4.30
CA LEU A 153 7.04 -7.04 -4.60
C LEU A 153 6.86 -6.68 -6.09
N ARG A 154 6.92 -7.68 -6.97
CA ARG A 154 6.63 -7.57 -8.41
C ARG A 154 5.46 -8.48 -8.78
N MET A 155 4.46 -8.55 -7.91
CA MET A 155 3.29 -9.39 -8.15
C MET A 155 2.43 -8.77 -9.25
N PRO A 156 2.16 -9.46 -10.36
CA PRO A 156 1.26 -8.93 -11.37
C PRO A 156 -0.17 -8.92 -10.84
N LEU A 157 -0.88 -7.80 -10.99
CA LEU A 157 -2.32 -7.76 -10.76
C LEU A 157 -3.04 -8.43 -11.93
N ALA A 158 -3.55 -9.64 -11.68
CA ALA A 158 -4.23 -10.42 -12.71
C ALA A 158 -5.52 -9.74 -13.20
N ALA A 159 -5.73 -9.73 -14.52
CA ALA A 159 -6.98 -9.28 -15.10
C ALA A 159 -8.14 -10.12 -14.58
N GLY A 160 -9.25 -9.48 -14.19
CA GLY A 160 -10.39 -10.16 -13.60
C GLY A 160 -10.20 -10.59 -12.15
N PHE A 161 -9.18 -10.12 -11.42
CA PHE A 161 -8.98 -10.39 -9.98
C PHE A 161 -10.27 -10.27 -9.17
N GLY A 162 -11.07 -9.22 -9.36
CA GLY A 162 -12.33 -9.05 -8.63
C GLY A 162 -13.42 -10.07 -8.97
N ARG A 163 -13.37 -10.70 -10.15
CA ARG A 163 -14.30 -11.77 -10.56
C ARG A 163 -13.95 -13.09 -9.90
N SER A 164 -12.66 -13.41 -9.76
CA SER A 164 -12.22 -14.66 -9.12
C SER A 164 -12.48 -14.71 -7.61
N LEU A 165 -12.74 -13.57 -6.96
CA LEU A 165 -13.11 -13.52 -5.53
C LEU A 165 -14.59 -13.84 -5.26
N ARG A 166 -15.43 -13.89 -6.29
CA ARG A 166 -16.88 -14.12 -6.16
C ARG A 166 -17.28 -15.59 -6.35
N HIS A 167 -16.31 -16.47 -6.56
CA HIS A 167 -16.46 -17.91 -6.72
C HIS A 167 -15.65 -18.62 -5.64
#